data_AF-A0A4P6P961-F1
#
_entry.id   AF-A0A4P6P961-F1
#
_cell.length_a   1.000
_cell.length_b   1.000
_cell.length_c   1.000
_cell.angle_alpha   90.00
_cell.angle_beta   90.00
_cell.angle_gamma   90.00
#
_symmetry.space_group_name_H-M   'P 1'
#
loop_
_entity.id
_entity.type
_entity.pdbx_description
1 polymer ?
#
loop_
_entity_poly.entity_id
_entity_poly.type
_entity_poly.pdbx_seq_one_letter_code
_entity_poly.pdbx_strand_id
1 'polypeptide(L)'
;MGRKRKRGMSVGCLFSRYWKRIGIALLIYWFLLEGRFYFPKFPRPPKGVQPIEVQMKTTSYCHCRKCCSYKWFLFIPYRKTGAFTFRIKQVGVTSSGAITRPGTLAADTSIYPYGTVMYIPGYGYGVVEDTGGAVQGKHIDLYRPNHWLARAWGVRHKKVKVWLSPAAEKAGEDEERNKIAE
;
A
#
# COMPACT_ATOMS: atom_id res chain seq x y z
N MET A 1 14.74 80.73 7.51
CA MET A 1 14.77 80.19 6.13
C MET A 1 15.59 78.90 6.14
N GLY A 2 14.99 77.72 6.10
CA GLY A 2 14.83 76.86 4.89
C GLY A 2 16.03 75.90 4.76
N ARG A 3 15.97 74.58 4.62
CA ARG A 3 14.94 73.57 4.27
C ARG A 3 15.40 72.24 4.91
N LYS A 4 14.53 71.51 5.65
CA LYS A 4 14.80 70.10 6.01
C LYS A 4 14.60 69.22 4.77
N ARG A 5 15.67 68.63 4.24
CA ARG A 5 15.63 67.58 3.20
C ARG A 5 14.91 66.35 3.76
N LYS A 6 13.67 66.10 3.32
CA LYS A 6 12.99 64.80 3.48
C LYS A 6 13.74 63.78 2.61
N ARG A 7 14.43 62.81 3.23
CA ARG A 7 14.98 61.64 2.54
C ARG A 7 13.81 60.75 2.12
N GLY A 8 13.42 60.82 0.85
CA GLY A 8 12.44 59.93 0.25
C GLY A 8 12.97 58.50 0.26
N MET A 9 12.18 57.59 0.82
CA MET A 9 12.44 56.15 0.77
C MET A 9 12.22 55.71 -0.68
N SER A 10 13.29 55.23 -1.34
CA SER A 10 13.26 54.83 -2.75
C SER A 10 12.23 53.72 -2.98
N VAL A 11 11.34 53.93 -3.95
CA VAL A 11 10.26 53.03 -4.39
C VAL A 11 10.80 51.63 -4.76
N GLY A 12 12.07 51.53 -5.15
CA GLY A 12 12.73 50.26 -5.49
C GLY A 12 12.88 49.27 -4.31
N CYS A 13 12.93 49.75 -3.06
CA CYS A 13 13.13 48.87 -1.89
C CYS A 13 11.82 48.20 -1.43
N LEU A 14 10.67 48.85 -1.62
CA LEU A 14 9.35 48.27 -1.33
C LEU A 14 8.98 47.15 -2.31
N PHE A 15 9.35 47.30 -3.58
CA PHE A 15 9.01 46.35 -4.64
C PHE A 15 9.70 44.99 -4.46
N SER A 16 10.98 44.99 -4.04
CA SER A 16 11.78 43.79 -3.76
C SER A 16 11.21 42.94 -2.63
N ARG A 17 10.70 43.57 -1.56
CA ARG A 17 10.21 42.87 -0.36
C ARG A 17 8.81 42.28 -0.58
N TYR A 18 7.99 42.92 -1.42
CA TYR A 18 6.64 42.47 -1.77
C TYR A 18 6.67 41.26 -2.70
N TRP A 19 7.54 41.27 -3.72
CA TRP A 19 7.72 40.14 -4.64
C TRP A 19 8.26 38.87 -3.96
N LYS A 20 9.14 39.00 -2.96
CA LYS A 20 9.59 37.85 -2.14
C LYS A 20 8.44 37.22 -1.36
N ARG A 21 7.51 38.02 -0.83
CA ARG A 21 6.33 37.53 -0.09
C ARG A 21 5.31 36.88 -1.01
N ILE A 22 5.07 37.45 -2.18
CA ILE A 22 4.20 36.86 -3.21
C ILE A 22 4.80 35.53 -3.70
N GLY A 23 6.10 35.48 -3.98
CA GLY A 23 6.78 34.24 -4.37
C GLY A 23 6.67 33.14 -3.32
N ILE A 24 6.85 33.47 -2.04
CA ILE A 24 6.65 32.52 -0.93
C ILE A 24 5.19 32.07 -0.84
N ALA A 25 4.22 32.99 -0.96
CA ALA A 25 2.80 32.65 -0.92
C ALA A 25 2.40 31.76 -2.09
N LEU A 26 2.93 31.99 -3.29
CA LEU A 26 2.72 31.14 -4.47
C LEU A 26 3.39 29.77 -4.31
N LEU A 27 4.58 29.69 -3.69
CA LEU A 27 5.23 28.42 -3.37
C LEU A 27 4.44 27.60 -2.34
N ILE A 28 3.93 28.25 -1.28
CA ILE A 28 3.07 27.61 -0.29
C ILE A 28 1.75 27.17 -0.93
N TYR A 29 1.14 28.02 -1.77
CA TYR A 29 -0.08 27.69 -2.50
C TYR A 29 0.12 26.53 -3.47
N TRP A 30 1.22 26.52 -4.22
CA TRP A 30 1.63 25.41 -5.07
C TRP A 30 1.87 24.12 -4.27
N PHE A 31 2.57 24.21 -3.13
CA PHE A 31 2.79 23.08 -2.22
C PHE A 31 1.50 22.54 -1.56
N LEU A 32 0.53 23.43 -1.26
CA LEU A 32 -0.78 23.05 -0.71
C LEU A 32 -1.71 22.47 -1.79
N LEU A 33 -1.69 22.98 -3.02
CA LEU A 33 -2.41 22.41 -4.16
C LEU A 33 -1.84 21.06 -4.59
N GLU A 34 -0.52 20.92 -4.54
CA GLU A 34 0.19 19.64 -4.69
C GLU A 34 0.18 18.81 -3.41
N GLY A 35 -0.63 19.20 -2.42
CA GLY A 35 -0.87 18.57 -1.13
C GLY A 35 -1.42 17.15 -1.19
N ARG A 36 -0.96 16.32 -2.13
CA ARG A 36 -0.76 14.88 -1.96
C ARG A 36 0.34 14.64 -0.94
N PHE A 37 0.13 15.15 0.28
CA PHE A 37 0.86 14.67 1.44
C PHE A 37 0.35 13.26 1.71
N TYR A 38 0.95 12.28 1.03
CA TYR A 38 0.66 10.87 1.21
C TYR A 38 1.13 10.47 2.60
N PHE A 39 0.23 10.59 3.59
CA PHE A 39 0.47 9.97 4.87
C PHE A 39 0.64 8.47 4.65
N PRO A 40 1.80 7.88 5.01
CA PRO A 40 1.97 6.44 4.90
C PRO A 40 0.89 5.79 5.77
N LYS A 41 -0.05 5.08 5.12
CA LYS A 41 -1.13 4.37 5.81
C LYS A 41 -0.52 3.20 6.57
N PHE A 42 -0.06 3.42 7.78
CA PHE A 42 0.32 2.32 8.67
C PHE A 42 -0.93 1.50 8.99
N PRO A 43 -0.94 0.20 8.68
CA PRO A 43 -2.08 -0.64 8.99
C PRO A 43 -2.24 -0.73 10.50
N ARG A 44 -3.42 -0.36 11.00
CA ARG A 44 -3.77 -0.40 12.41
C ARG A 44 -4.82 -1.48 12.63
N PRO A 45 -4.67 -2.34 13.64
CA PRO A 45 -5.70 -3.32 13.97
C PRO A 45 -7.02 -2.60 14.36
N PRO A 46 -8.18 -3.21 14.08
CA PRO A 46 -9.47 -2.71 14.54
C PRO A 46 -9.49 -2.63 16.07
N LYS A 47 -10.11 -1.56 16.61
CA LYS A 47 -10.20 -1.36 18.05
C LYS A 47 -11.19 -2.35 18.66
N GLY A 48 -10.81 -2.99 19.76
CA GLY A 48 -11.70 -3.87 20.54
C GLY A 48 -11.85 -5.30 20.01
N VAL A 49 -11.22 -5.64 18.89
CA VAL A 49 -11.20 -7.02 18.35
C VAL A 49 -9.92 -7.72 18.80
N GLN A 50 -10.06 -8.90 19.38
CA GLN A 50 -8.92 -9.72 19.79
C GLN A 50 -8.30 -10.45 18.59
N PRO A 51 -6.98 -10.54 18.48
CA PRO A 51 -6.35 -11.28 17.39
C PRO A 51 -6.54 -12.78 17.56
N ILE A 52 -6.81 -13.46 16.44
CA ILE A 52 -6.72 -14.92 16.36
C ILE A 52 -5.28 -15.28 15.97
N GLU A 53 -4.67 -16.20 16.72
CA GLU A 53 -3.35 -16.72 16.38
C GLU A 53 -3.48 -17.94 15.46
N VAL A 54 -2.96 -17.81 14.24
CA VAL A 54 -2.98 -18.88 13.25
C VAL A 54 -1.56 -19.22 12.84
N GLN A 55 -1.23 -20.51 12.80
CA GLN A 55 0.04 -20.97 12.25
C GLN A 55 -0.07 -21.02 10.73
N MET A 56 0.74 -20.24 10.03
CA MET A 56 0.64 -20.07 8.58
C MET A 56 2.00 -20.25 7.91
N LYS A 57 1.98 -20.74 6.68
CA LYS A 57 3.13 -20.68 5.78
C LYS A 57 3.25 -19.25 5.28
N THR A 58 4.44 -18.68 5.43
CA THR A 58 4.76 -17.31 5.02
C THR A 58 5.85 -17.35 3.96
N THR A 59 5.55 -16.78 2.80
CA THR A 59 6.54 -16.52 1.73
C THR A 59 6.65 -15.03 1.50
N SER A 60 7.47 -14.62 0.54
CA SER A 60 7.45 -13.23 0.11
C SER A 60 7.68 -13.10 -1.38
N TYR A 61 7.13 -12.03 -1.95
CA TYR A 61 7.19 -11.73 -3.37
C TYR A 61 7.61 -10.29 -3.63
N CYS A 62 7.96 -10.01 -4.89
CA CYS A 62 8.24 -8.68 -5.41
C CYS A 62 7.56 -8.44 -6.75
N HIS A 63 7.50 -7.18 -7.19
CA HIS A 63 7.10 -6.81 -8.56
C HIS A 63 8.14 -7.08 -9.64
N CYS A 64 9.17 -7.84 -9.31
CA CYS A 64 10.17 -8.29 -10.24
C CYS A 64 9.55 -9.25 -11.29
N ARG A 65 10.13 -9.24 -12.50
CA ARG A 65 9.72 -10.13 -13.61
C ARG A 65 9.63 -11.61 -13.22
N LYS A 66 10.51 -12.04 -12.31
CA LYS A 66 10.62 -13.43 -11.84
C LYS A 66 9.44 -13.84 -10.94
N CYS A 67 8.99 -12.97 -10.05
CA CYS A 67 7.89 -13.29 -9.12
C CYS A 67 6.52 -13.02 -9.74
N CYS A 68 6.37 -12.00 -10.59
CA CYS A 68 5.10 -11.68 -11.24
C CYS A 68 4.93 -12.28 -12.65
N SER A 69 5.87 -13.09 -13.13
CA SER A 69 5.82 -13.86 -14.38
C SER A 69 5.32 -13.08 -15.61
N TYR A 70 5.77 -11.83 -15.77
CA TYR A 70 5.49 -11.02 -16.96
C TYR A 70 6.73 -10.95 -17.88
N LYS A 71 6.55 -10.51 -19.12
CA LYS A 71 7.63 -10.26 -20.08
C LYS A 71 7.49 -8.84 -20.62
N TRP A 72 8.56 -8.33 -21.20
CA TRP A 72 8.55 -7.05 -21.89
C TRP A 72 8.41 -7.31 -23.38
N PHE A 73 7.48 -6.62 -24.03
CA PHE A 73 7.46 -6.46 -25.47
C PHE A 73 7.72 -4.98 -25.75
N LEU A 74 8.91 -4.68 -26.27
CA LEU A 74 9.42 -3.33 -26.46
C LEU A 74 9.42 -2.51 -25.14
N PHE A 75 8.35 -1.77 -24.85
CA PHE A 75 8.13 -0.98 -23.63
C PHE A 75 6.84 -1.36 -22.86
N ILE A 76 6.15 -2.44 -23.24
CA ILE A 76 4.89 -2.85 -22.63
C ILE A 76 5.07 -4.16 -21.86
N PRO A 77 4.80 -4.19 -20.54
CA PRO A 77 4.78 -5.43 -19.77
C PRO A 77 3.53 -6.25 -20.12
N TYR A 78 3.70 -7.51 -20.46
CA TYR A 78 2.61 -8.44 -20.79
C TYR A 78 2.77 -9.80 -20.08
N ARG A 79 1.65 -10.47 -19.81
CA ARG A 79 1.60 -11.84 -19.28
C ARG A 79 1.17 -12.79 -20.40
N LYS A 80 1.91 -13.89 -20.60
CA LYS A 80 1.47 -15.01 -21.45
C LYS A 80 0.41 -15.80 -20.69
N THR A 81 -0.77 -15.95 -21.27
CA THR A 81 -1.86 -16.77 -20.70
C THR A 81 -2.16 -17.99 -21.57
N GLY A 82 -1.64 -18.05 -22.81
CA GLY A 82 -1.78 -19.18 -23.72
C GLY A 82 -0.73 -19.14 -24.85
N ALA A 83 -0.85 -20.03 -25.83
CA ALA A 83 0.06 -20.09 -26.98
C ALA A 83 0.06 -18.78 -27.79
N PHE A 84 -1.11 -18.15 -27.94
CA PHE A 84 -1.32 -16.93 -28.72
C PHE A 84 -2.01 -15.78 -27.95
N THR A 85 -2.25 -15.96 -26.64
CA THR A 85 -2.97 -14.95 -25.83
C THR A 85 -2.01 -14.17 -24.94
N PHE A 86 -2.02 -12.84 -25.12
CA PHE A 86 -1.21 -11.90 -24.36
C PHE A 86 -2.12 -10.89 -23.66
N ARG A 87 -1.95 -10.71 -22.35
CA ARG A 87 -2.63 -9.63 -21.60
C ARG A 87 -1.61 -8.61 -21.12
N ILE A 88 -1.89 -7.33 -21.32
CA ILE A 88 -1.10 -6.24 -20.73
C ILE A 88 -1.19 -6.36 -19.20
N LYS A 89 -0.05 -6.31 -18.52
CA LYS A 89 0.03 -6.45 -17.07
C LYS A 89 0.30 -5.09 -16.45
N GLN A 90 -0.61 -4.62 -15.61
CA GLN A 90 -0.33 -3.50 -14.70
C GLN A 90 0.58 -4.01 -13.57
N VAL A 91 1.81 -3.50 -13.52
CA VAL A 91 2.80 -3.84 -12.50
C VAL A 91 2.61 -2.88 -11.33
N GLY A 92 2.61 -3.38 -10.10
CA GLY A 92 2.45 -2.54 -8.90
C GLY A 92 1.00 -2.38 -8.40
N VAL A 93 0.02 -2.90 -9.12
CA VAL A 93 -1.40 -2.84 -8.72
C VAL A 93 -1.83 -4.21 -8.18
N THR A 94 -2.39 -4.24 -6.97
CA THR A 94 -2.90 -5.44 -6.31
C THR A 94 -4.26 -5.84 -6.88
N SER A 95 -4.74 -7.05 -6.56
CA SER A 95 -6.10 -7.48 -6.94
C SER A 95 -7.21 -6.58 -6.40
N SER A 96 -7.01 -5.92 -5.25
CA SER A 96 -7.96 -4.92 -4.72
C SER A 96 -7.93 -3.57 -5.45
N GLY A 97 -7.00 -3.36 -6.38
CA GLY A 97 -6.76 -2.08 -7.06
C GLY A 97 -5.86 -1.12 -6.29
N ALA A 98 -5.33 -1.52 -5.13
CA ALA A 98 -4.39 -0.71 -4.36
C ALA A 98 -3.00 -0.68 -5.01
N ILE A 99 -2.27 0.41 -4.79
CA ILE A 99 -0.84 0.47 -5.12
C ILE A 99 -0.10 -0.33 -4.06
N THR A 100 0.65 -1.33 -4.52
CA THR A 100 1.37 -2.26 -3.65
C THR A 100 2.48 -1.53 -2.91
N ARG A 101 2.56 -1.76 -1.61
CA ARG A 101 3.47 -1.06 -0.70
C ARG A 101 3.93 -2.00 0.40
N PRO A 102 5.06 -1.72 1.08
CA PRO A 102 5.42 -2.47 2.28
C PRO A 102 4.24 -2.49 3.26
N GLY A 103 3.82 -3.69 3.69
CA GLY A 103 2.59 -3.90 4.43
C GLY A 103 1.44 -4.50 3.59
N THR A 104 1.56 -4.59 2.27
CA THR A 104 0.61 -5.33 1.44
C THR A 104 0.84 -6.85 1.60
N LEU A 105 -0.23 -7.60 1.80
CA LEU A 105 -0.24 -9.05 1.91
C LEU A 105 -1.10 -9.64 0.80
N ALA A 106 -0.60 -10.74 0.22
CA ALA A 106 -1.41 -11.64 -0.58
C ALA A 106 -1.86 -12.82 0.28
N ALA A 107 -3.15 -13.11 0.28
CA ALA A 107 -3.75 -14.22 1.01
C ALA A 107 -4.94 -14.78 0.23
N ASP A 108 -5.51 -15.87 0.73
CA ASP A 108 -6.76 -16.41 0.23
C ASP A 108 -7.95 -15.57 0.71
N THR A 109 -8.61 -14.85 -0.19
CA THR A 109 -9.73 -13.96 0.16
C THR A 109 -11.01 -14.68 0.53
N SER A 110 -11.12 -15.98 0.25
CA SER A 110 -12.26 -16.78 0.71
C SER A 110 -12.25 -16.96 2.24
N ILE A 111 -11.06 -16.99 2.84
CA ILE A 111 -10.86 -17.16 4.28
C ILE A 111 -10.50 -15.83 4.96
N TYR A 112 -9.69 -15.01 4.29
CA TYR A 112 -9.22 -13.72 4.81
C TYR A 112 -9.62 -12.60 3.85
N PRO A 113 -10.81 -12.00 4.03
CA PRO A 113 -11.30 -10.96 3.14
C PRO A 113 -10.34 -9.76 3.03
N TYR A 114 -10.45 -9.00 1.94
CA TYR A 114 -9.68 -7.78 1.77
C TYR A 114 -9.85 -6.83 2.96
N GLY A 115 -8.76 -6.18 3.37
CA GLY A 115 -8.75 -5.32 4.54
C GLY A 115 -8.44 -6.03 5.85
N THR A 116 -8.36 -7.37 5.87
CA THR A 116 -7.90 -8.13 7.04
C THR A 116 -6.50 -7.68 7.45
N VAL A 117 -6.33 -7.30 8.72
CA VAL A 117 -5.05 -6.85 9.26
C VAL A 117 -4.35 -8.05 9.88
N MET A 118 -3.05 -8.21 9.60
CA MET A 118 -2.24 -9.28 10.17
C MET A 118 -0.94 -8.73 10.73
N TYR A 119 -0.45 -9.35 11.80
CA TYR A 119 0.90 -9.11 12.32
C TYR A 119 1.73 -10.37 12.15
N ILE A 120 2.83 -10.24 11.41
CA ILE A 120 3.74 -11.33 11.09
C ILE A 120 5.07 -11.08 11.81
N PRO A 121 5.50 -11.98 12.72
CA PRO A 121 6.78 -11.85 13.41
C PRO A 121 7.96 -11.71 12.45
N GLY A 122 8.71 -10.61 12.56
CA GLY A 122 9.86 -10.28 11.71
C GLY A 122 9.52 -9.53 10.41
N TYR A 123 8.24 -9.35 10.08
CA TYR A 123 7.79 -8.48 8.98
C TYR A 123 7.11 -7.22 9.52
N GLY A 124 6.26 -7.37 10.53
CA GLY A 124 5.44 -6.29 11.09
C GLY A 124 3.97 -6.44 10.70
N TYR A 125 3.25 -5.32 10.72
CA TYR A 125 1.83 -5.27 10.34
C TYR A 125 1.66 -5.22 8.83
N GLY A 126 0.62 -5.90 8.34
CA GLY A 126 0.19 -5.84 6.95
C GLY A 126 -1.31 -5.99 6.80
N VAL A 127 -1.80 -5.75 5.58
CA VAL A 127 -3.21 -5.83 5.19
C VAL A 127 -3.35 -6.69 3.96
N VAL A 128 -4.36 -7.55 3.96
CA VAL A 128 -4.74 -8.33 2.78
C VAL A 128 -5.30 -7.38 1.72
N GLU A 129 -4.51 -7.12 0.69
CA GLU A 129 -4.89 -6.27 -0.46
C GLU A 129 -4.70 -6.99 -1.80
N ASP A 130 -4.06 -8.16 -1.79
CA ASP A 130 -3.70 -8.90 -3.00
C ASP A 130 -4.11 -10.38 -2.90
N THR A 131 -4.18 -11.06 -4.04
CA THR A 131 -4.47 -12.50 -4.14
C THR A 131 -3.55 -13.16 -5.15
N GLY A 132 -3.25 -14.44 -4.92
CA GLY A 132 -2.42 -15.24 -5.83
C GLY A 132 -2.97 -16.65 -5.98
N GLY A 133 -2.96 -17.19 -7.19
CA GLY A 133 -3.46 -18.56 -7.43
C GLY A 133 -2.71 -19.65 -6.65
N ALA A 134 -1.46 -19.40 -6.26
CA ALA A 134 -0.66 -20.32 -5.43
C ALA A 134 -0.76 -20.03 -3.92
N VAL A 135 -1.48 -18.97 -3.53
CA VAL A 135 -1.61 -18.50 -2.15
C VAL A 135 -3.04 -18.81 -1.69
N GLN A 136 -3.23 -20.06 -1.27
CA GLN A 136 -4.52 -20.61 -0.87
C GLN A 136 -4.46 -21.16 0.57
N GLY A 137 -5.57 -21.10 1.29
CA GLY A 137 -5.66 -21.61 2.66
C GLY A 137 -4.79 -20.83 3.68
N LYS A 138 -4.04 -21.56 4.52
CA LYS A 138 -3.13 -21.01 5.54
C LYS A 138 -1.76 -20.59 4.97
N HIS A 139 -1.75 -20.08 3.75
CA HIS A 139 -0.57 -19.58 3.07
C HIS A 139 -0.72 -18.07 2.86
N ILE A 140 0.28 -17.30 3.28
CA ILE A 140 0.35 -15.86 3.05
C ILE A 140 1.66 -15.51 2.35
N ASP A 141 1.59 -14.54 1.45
CA ASP A 141 2.73 -14.05 0.70
C ASP A 141 2.94 -12.56 0.97
N LEU A 142 4.12 -12.23 1.50
CA LEU A 142 4.45 -10.91 2.01
C LEU A 142 5.06 -10.05 0.90
N TYR A 143 4.50 -8.88 0.62
CA TYR A 143 5.11 -7.99 -0.37
C TYR A 143 6.43 -7.41 0.14
N ARG A 144 7.45 -7.42 -0.72
CA ARG A 144 8.74 -6.75 -0.53
C ARG A 144 9.09 -5.92 -1.77
N PRO A 145 9.69 -4.73 -1.59
CA PRO A 145 10.08 -3.87 -2.73
C PRO A 145 11.18 -4.51 -3.58
N ASN A 146 12.09 -5.27 -2.97
CA ASN A 146 13.27 -5.80 -3.63
C ASN A 146 13.27 -7.33 -3.69
N HIS A 147 13.75 -7.88 -4.82
CA HIS A 147 13.82 -9.34 -5.02
C HIS A 147 14.78 -10.04 -4.06
N TRP A 148 15.92 -9.42 -3.76
CA TRP A 148 16.88 -9.98 -2.81
C TRP A 148 16.27 -10.08 -1.40
N LEU A 149 15.46 -9.09 -1.00
CA LEU A 149 14.80 -9.07 0.30
C LEU A 149 13.71 -10.14 0.39
N ALA A 150 12.97 -10.34 -0.70
CA ALA A 150 12.01 -11.45 -0.80
C ALA A 150 12.72 -12.81 -0.69
N ARG A 151 13.85 -12.97 -1.39
CA ARG A 151 14.63 -14.21 -1.33
C ARG A 151 15.25 -14.45 0.05
N ALA A 152 15.70 -13.40 0.73
CA ALA A 152 16.26 -13.47 2.08
C ALA A 152 15.23 -13.90 3.13
N TRP A 153 13.95 -13.60 2.90
CA TRP A 153 12.88 -14.11 3.76
C TRP A 153 12.74 -15.64 3.63
N GLY A 154 12.66 -16.13 2.39
CA GLY A 154 12.47 -17.56 2.11
C GLY A 154 11.08 -18.08 2.52
N VAL A 155 10.96 -19.41 2.68
CA VAL A 155 9.72 -20.05 3.16
C VAL A 155 9.82 -20.27 4.66
N ARG A 156 8.86 -19.75 5.43
CA ARG A 156 8.86 -19.88 6.89
C ARG A 156 7.47 -20.21 7.41
N HIS A 157 7.38 -21.02 8.47
CA HIS A 157 6.16 -21.20 9.22
C HIS A 157 6.19 -20.28 10.44
N LYS A 158 5.19 -19.41 10.57
CA LYS A 158 5.10 -18.42 11.66
C LYS A 158 3.70 -18.43 12.26
N LYS A 159 3.63 -18.15 13.57
CA LYS A 159 2.37 -17.80 14.23
C LYS A 159 2.03 -16.35 13.89
N VAL A 160 0.94 -16.17 13.16
CA VAL A 160 0.46 -14.88 12.67
C VAL A 160 -0.74 -14.47 13.51
N LYS A 161 -0.78 -13.21 13.94
CA LYS A 161 -1.95 -12.63 14.59
C LYS A 161 -2.84 -12.03 13.52
N VAL A 162 -4.10 -12.44 13.47
CA VAL A 162 -5.08 -12.02 12.46
C VAL A 162 -6.20 -11.27 13.14
N TRP A 163 -6.51 -10.08 12.62
CA TRP A 163 -7.69 -9.31 12.98
C TRP A 163 -8.65 -9.31 11.81
N LEU A 164 -9.73 -10.06 11.95
CA LEU A 164 -10.83 -10.04 11.01
C LEU A 164 -11.56 -8.70 11.15
N SER A 165 -12.13 -8.22 10.04
CA SER A 165 -13.00 -7.04 10.11
C SER A 165 -14.34 -7.46 10.73
N PRO A 166 -15.06 -6.56 11.43
CA PRO A 166 -16.39 -6.88 11.98
C PRO A 166 -17.39 -7.36 10.93
N ALA A 167 -17.21 -6.97 9.66
CA ALA A 167 -18.01 -7.46 8.54
C ALA A 167 -17.66 -8.92 8.17
N ALA A 168 -16.39 -9.30 8.27
CA ALA A 168 -15.95 -10.68 8.03
C ALA A 168 -16.36 -11.63 9.16
N GLU A 169 -16.37 -11.16 10.42
CA GLU A 169 -16.86 -11.95 11.55
C GLU A 169 -18.33 -12.33 11.39
N LYS A 170 -19.20 -11.36 11.06
CA LYS A 170 -20.62 -11.62 10.78
C LYS A 170 -20.83 -12.61 9.64
N ALA A 171 -20.07 -12.49 8.55
CA ALA A 171 -20.17 -13.43 7.44
C ALA A 171 -19.82 -14.87 7.85
N GLY A 172 -18.84 -15.05 8.74
CA GLY A 172 -18.49 -16.36 9.30
C GLY A 172 -19.58 -16.91 10.22
N GLU A 173 -20.13 -16.08 11.10
CA GLU A 173 -21.24 -16.46 11.99
C GLU A 173 -22.49 -16.87 11.21
N ASP A 174 -22.84 -16.13 10.14
CA ASP A 174 -23.98 -16.43 9.28
C ASP A 174 -23.79 -17.76 8.51
N GLU A 175 -22.57 -18.05 8.03
CA GLU A 175 -22.26 -19.30 7.33
C GLU A 175 -22.33 -20.51 8.28
N GLU A 176 -21.81 -20.38 9.50
CA GLU A 176 -21.88 -21.43 10.51
C GLU A 176 -23.32 -21.68 10.98
N ARG A 177 -24.12 -20.61 11.13
CA ARG A 177 -25.56 -20.70 11.41
C ARG A 177 -26.33 -21.43 10.32
N ASN A 178 -26.00 -21.20 9.04
CA ASN A 178 -26.67 -21.89 7.93
C ASN A 178 -26.29 -23.37 7.85
N LYS A 179 -25.05 -23.75 8.19
CA LYS A 179 -24.63 -25.17 8.26
C LYS A 179 -25.30 -25.97 9.37
N ILE A 180 -25.74 -25.31 10.44
CA ILE A 180 -26.49 -25.95 11.54
C ILE A 180 -27.98 -26.09 11.19
N ALA A 181 -28.47 -25.30 10.22
CA ALA A 181 -29.86 -25.30 9.79
C ALA A 181 -30.18 -26.29 8.66
N GLU A 182 -29.16 -26.93 8.07
CA GLU A 182 -29.26 -28.01 7.07
C GLU A 182 -29.04 -29.39 7.70
#